data_AF-A0A975QN05-F1
#
_entry.id   AF-A0A975QN05-F1
#
_cell.length_a   1.000
_cell.length_b   1.000
_cell.length_c   1.000
_cell.angle_alpha   90.00
_cell.angle_beta   90.00
_cell.angle_gamma   90.00
#
_symmetry.space_group_name_H-M   'P 1'
#
loop_
_entity.id
_entity.type
_entity.pdbx_description
1 polymer ?
#
loop_
_entity_poly.entity_id
_entity_poly.type
_entity_poly.pdbx_seq_one_letter_code
_entity_poly.pdbx_strand_id
1 'polypeptide(L)'
;MKTVSIICPVYNSEDYLSQLIKSIIDQSYPNFECIFVDDASTDKSCEIINSIVDKRFILEQNESNQGAQVCRKRGFESCHGEYVVFIDSDDYLDVNYLKNLLLKLEQDQSEIVMCNYEVINQNNKLLRKNNEVTPIPKNQFPLYAKTHKEVIMSKPAFWNKMFTHTFLLKYLSFPNVTVAQDLSIVPLLLSKAKISYVDEVLYYYRVIDKSISNTYDRRLLDIHKSFLHLKSLKKEYYFELEFMAIGHYFYQMSKALFIKDKDLRLSVYCELMHNLKCEFQSFKKNPYYKKRLDYRVYIFILSQKIIFSNPIIHSLVSSITRIKIINKWIRKSDK
;
A
#
# COMPACT_ATOMS: atom_id res chain seq x y z
N MET A 1 -1.88 22.68 21.31
CA MET A 1 -2.66 21.87 20.33
C MET A 1 -1.84 20.63 20.03
N LYS A 2 -2.45 19.52 19.62
CA LYS A 2 -1.72 18.28 19.39
C LYS A 2 -0.97 18.29 18.07
N THR A 3 0.23 17.75 18.02
CA THR A 3 1.06 17.85 16.81
C THR A 3 0.94 16.60 15.95
N VAL A 4 0.83 16.77 14.62
CA VAL A 4 0.88 15.67 13.66
C VAL A 4 2.21 15.68 12.92
N SER A 5 2.90 14.54 12.83
CA SER A 5 4.06 14.37 11.97
C SER A 5 3.65 13.72 10.65
N ILE A 6 4.00 14.39 9.55
CA ILE A 6 3.83 13.89 8.19
C ILE A 6 5.18 13.36 7.71
N ILE A 7 5.29 12.06 7.47
CA ILE A 7 6.54 11.44 7.02
C ILE A 7 6.41 11.10 5.53
N CYS A 8 7.30 11.65 4.71
CA CYS A 8 7.24 11.50 3.26
C CYS A 8 8.60 11.04 2.67
N PRO A 9 8.72 9.77 2.26
CA PRO A 9 9.86 9.31 1.45
C PRO A 9 9.87 9.99 0.06
N VAL A 10 11.06 10.43 -0.36
CA VAL A 10 11.26 11.12 -1.65
C VAL A 10 12.36 10.42 -2.43
N TYR A 11 12.08 10.08 -3.70
CA TYR A 11 13.09 9.59 -4.62
C TYR A 11 12.71 9.94 -6.05
N ASN A 12 13.41 10.91 -6.64
CA ASN A 12 13.17 11.38 -8.00
C ASN A 12 11.69 11.75 -8.28
N SER A 13 11.14 12.65 -7.47
CA SER A 13 9.72 13.03 -7.49
C SER A 13 9.47 14.48 -7.94
N GLU A 14 10.40 15.12 -8.67
CA GLU A 14 10.34 16.57 -9.00
C GLU A 14 9.03 17.01 -9.68
N ASP A 15 8.44 16.13 -10.51
CA ASP A 15 7.22 16.40 -11.27
C ASP A 15 5.96 16.60 -10.40
N TYR A 16 5.92 16.02 -9.21
CA TYR A 16 4.71 15.94 -8.38
C TYR A 16 4.86 16.63 -7.02
N LEU A 17 6.11 16.80 -6.57
CA LEU A 17 6.42 17.28 -5.24
C LEU A 17 5.84 18.67 -4.93
N SER A 18 5.83 19.57 -5.92
CA SER A 18 5.25 20.91 -5.76
C SER A 18 3.74 20.86 -5.47
N GLN A 19 3.00 19.94 -6.09
CA GLN A 19 1.57 19.76 -5.82
C GLN A 19 1.36 19.18 -4.43
N LEU A 20 2.18 18.20 -4.04
CA LEU A 20 2.10 17.61 -2.71
C LEU A 20 2.35 18.65 -1.62
N ILE A 21 3.47 19.39 -1.71
CA ILE A 21 3.85 20.44 -0.77
C ILE A 21 2.72 21.46 -0.62
N LYS A 22 2.15 21.92 -1.74
CA LYS A 22 1.00 22.83 -1.70
C LYS A 22 -0.18 22.24 -0.93
N SER A 23 -0.53 20.97 -1.16
CA SER A 23 -1.64 20.32 -0.45
C SER A 23 -1.38 20.15 1.06
N ILE A 24 -0.11 20.10 1.49
CA ILE A 24 0.28 20.07 2.90
C ILE A 24 0.20 21.47 3.52
N ILE A 25 0.72 22.49 2.81
CA ILE A 25 0.65 23.89 3.25
C ILE A 25 -0.80 24.33 3.47
N ASP A 26 -1.69 23.93 2.57
CA ASP A 26 -3.09 24.30 2.58
C ASP A 26 -3.92 23.54 3.65
N GLN A 27 -3.34 22.61 4.42
CA GLN A 27 -4.09 21.84 5.42
C GLN A 27 -4.84 22.75 6.40
N SER A 28 -6.12 22.45 6.60
CA SER A 28 -6.98 23.17 7.56
C SER A 28 -6.60 22.94 9.03
N TYR A 29 -5.72 21.97 9.30
CA TYR A 29 -5.11 21.76 10.60
C TYR A 29 -3.68 22.31 10.59
N PRO A 30 -3.36 23.39 11.32
CA PRO A 30 -2.09 24.09 11.17
C PRO A 30 -0.92 23.47 11.95
N ASN A 31 -1.21 22.65 12.97
CA ASN A 31 -0.22 22.18 13.94
C ASN A 31 0.41 20.84 13.50
N PHE A 32 1.35 20.92 12.56
CA PHE A 32 2.08 19.77 12.06
C PHE A 32 3.56 20.08 11.84
N GLU A 33 4.34 19.01 11.74
CA GLU A 33 5.65 19.00 11.08
C GLU A 33 5.58 18.05 9.87
N CYS A 34 6.39 18.32 8.84
CA CYS A 34 6.51 17.48 7.67
C CYS A 34 7.97 17.14 7.43
N ILE A 35 8.29 15.85 7.54
CA ILE A 35 9.64 15.31 7.41
C ILE A 35 9.72 14.63 6.05
N PHE A 36 10.37 15.30 5.11
CA PHE A 36 10.80 14.68 3.87
C PHE A 36 12.09 13.92 4.10
N VAL A 37 12.13 12.65 3.70
CA VAL A 37 13.35 11.84 3.73
C VAL A 37 13.72 11.49 2.30
N ASP A 38 14.71 12.19 1.77
CA ASP A 38 15.24 11.99 0.42
C ASP A 38 16.17 10.77 0.36
N ASP A 39 15.90 9.89 -0.60
CA ASP A 39 16.58 8.62 -0.79
C ASP A 39 17.69 8.69 -1.85
N ALA A 40 18.50 9.76 -1.78
CA ALA A 40 19.54 10.11 -2.74
C ALA A 40 18.97 10.38 -4.14
N SER A 41 18.03 11.33 -4.24
CA SER A 41 17.50 11.80 -5.53
C SER A 41 18.60 12.43 -6.38
N THR A 42 18.47 12.25 -7.69
CA THR A 42 19.36 12.82 -8.72
C THR A 42 18.70 13.90 -9.56
N ASP A 43 17.41 14.16 -9.32
CA ASP A 43 16.61 15.20 -9.96
C ASP A 43 16.51 16.44 -9.05
N LYS A 44 15.59 17.36 -9.33
CA LYS A 44 15.42 18.60 -8.55
C LYS A 44 14.62 18.44 -7.27
N SER A 45 14.32 17.22 -6.82
CA SER A 45 13.50 16.99 -5.61
C SER A 45 14.06 17.70 -4.37
N CYS A 46 15.36 17.56 -4.09
CA CYS A 46 15.99 18.22 -2.95
C CYS A 46 15.98 19.75 -3.08
N GLU A 47 16.19 20.30 -4.28
CA GLU A 47 16.14 21.74 -4.52
C GLU A 47 14.74 22.30 -4.24
N ILE A 48 13.70 21.61 -4.71
CA ILE A 48 12.30 21.98 -4.47
C ILE A 48 12.02 22.02 -2.97
N ILE A 49 12.42 21.00 -2.21
CA ILE A 49 12.18 20.95 -0.75
C ILE A 49 12.97 22.04 -0.02
N ASN A 50 14.24 22.24 -0.37
CA ASN A 50 15.08 23.27 0.26
C ASN A 50 14.59 24.70 -0.03
N SER A 51 13.80 24.91 -1.09
CA SER A 51 13.21 26.22 -1.40
C SER A 51 12.05 26.60 -0.47
N ILE A 52 11.55 25.67 0.36
CA ILE A 52 10.44 25.90 1.28
C ILE A 52 10.90 26.77 2.47
N VAL A 53 10.28 27.94 2.63
CA VAL A 53 10.59 28.88 3.73
C VAL A 53 9.85 28.52 5.03
N ASP A 54 8.83 27.67 4.95
CA ASP A 54 8.02 27.25 6.09
C ASP A 54 8.79 26.27 6.98
N LYS A 55 9.06 26.69 8.22
CA LYS A 55 9.84 25.94 9.23
C LYS A 55 9.20 24.63 9.67
N ARG A 56 7.94 24.37 9.32
CA ARG A 56 7.29 23.08 9.55
C ARG A 56 7.85 21.96 8.67
N PHE A 57 8.54 22.31 7.59
CA PHE A 57 9.12 21.35 6.65
C PHE A 57 10.60 21.08 6.97
N ILE A 58 10.94 19.81 7.08
CA ILE A 58 12.26 19.31 7.45
C ILE A 58 12.71 18.37 6.33
N LEU A 59 13.93 18.57 5.84
CA LEU A 59 14.56 17.67 4.88
C LEU A 59 15.65 16.85 5.56
N GLU A 60 15.53 15.53 5.46
CA GLU A 60 16.61 14.59 5.73
C GLU A 60 17.05 13.91 4.44
N GLN A 61 18.32 13.53 4.37
CA GLN A 61 18.89 12.91 3.17
C GLN A 61 19.67 11.64 3.52
N ASN A 62 19.43 10.59 2.76
CA ASN A 62 20.26 9.39 2.78
C ASN A 62 21.50 9.58 1.89
N GLU A 63 22.61 8.96 2.26
CA GLU A 63 23.85 9.00 1.46
C GLU A 63 23.74 8.19 0.16
N SER A 64 22.82 7.23 0.11
CA SER A 64 22.56 6.37 -1.05
C SER A 64 21.10 5.92 -1.03
N ASN A 65 20.61 5.40 -2.16
CA ASN A 65 19.25 4.87 -2.24
C ASN A 65 19.12 3.59 -1.38
N GLN A 66 18.30 3.66 -0.33
CA GLN A 66 18.04 2.60 0.65
C GLN A 66 16.59 2.08 0.57
N GLY A 67 15.73 2.75 -0.20
CA GLY A 67 14.32 2.43 -0.38
C GLY A 67 13.39 3.14 0.60
N ALA A 68 12.11 3.22 0.20
CA ALA A 68 11.06 3.93 0.93
C ALA A 68 10.88 3.47 2.38
N GLN A 69 11.11 2.19 2.69
CA GLN A 69 10.99 1.67 4.05
C GLN A 69 12.04 2.25 5.01
N VAL A 70 13.29 2.33 4.55
CA VAL A 70 14.38 2.94 5.34
C VAL A 70 14.08 4.42 5.53
N CYS A 71 13.56 5.08 4.51
CA CYS A 71 13.11 6.47 4.61
C CYS A 71 11.97 6.66 5.62
N ARG A 72 10.94 5.81 5.60
CA ARG A 72 9.85 5.84 6.59
C ARG A 72 10.35 5.57 8.01
N LYS A 73 11.30 4.65 8.16
CA LYS A 73 11.93 4.37 9.45
C LYS A 73 12.66 5.61 9.96
N ARG A 74 13.54 6.17 9.15
CA ARG A 74 14.33 7.36 9.50
C ARG A 74 13.43 8.54 9.86
N GLY A 75 12.43 8.82 9.03
CA GLY A 75 11.47 9.90 9.31
C GLY A 75 10.60 9.64 10.54
N PHE A 76 10.36 8.38 10.91
CA PHE A 76 9.67 8.06 12.17
C PHE A 76 10.58 8.24 13.38
N GLU A 77 11.85 7.86 13.27
CA GLU A 77 12.86 8.03 14.33
C GLU A 77 13.13 9.52 14.65
N SER A 78 12.92 10.42 13.69
CA SER A 78 13.10 11.87 13.87
C SER A 78 11.82 12.66 14.14
N CYS A 79 10.65 12.02 14.15
CA CYS A 79 9.38 12.71 14.36
C CYS A 79 9.04 12.92 15.84
N HIS A 80 8.29 13.98 16.13
CA HIS A 80 7.93 14.43 17.48
C HIS A 80 6.42 14.60 17.70
N GLY A 81 5.61 14.38 16.66
CA GLY A 81 4.16 14.49 16.70
C GLY A 81 3.52 13.41 17.56
N GLU A 82 2.40 13.77 18.20
CA GLU A 82 1.56 12.82 18.94
C GLU A 82 0.85 11.83 18.00
N TYR A 83 0.67 12.24 16.74
CA TYR A 83 0.09 11.45 15.67
C TYR A 83 0.99 11.44 14.47
N VAL A 84 0.93 10.35 13.71
CA VAL A 84 1.78 10.13 12.55
C VAL A 84 0.93 9.76 11.35
N VAL A 85 1.22 10.38 10.21
CA VAL A 85 0.77 9.96 8.89
C VAL A 85 2.01 9.72 8.03
N PHE A 86 2.01 8.65 7.24
CA PHE A 86 3.01 8.46 6.19
C PHE A 86 2.34 8.79 4.87
N ILE A 87 3.02 9.44 3.94
CA ILE A 87 2.46 9.80 2.64
C ILE A 87 3.50 9.52 1.55
N ASP A 88 3.05 9.34 0.30
CA ASP A 88 3.93 9.12 -0.83
C ASP A 88 4.13 10.44 -1.62
N SER A 89 5.34 10.65 -2.17
CA SER A 89 5.77 11.93 -2.76
C SER A 89 5.16 12.26 -4.13
N ASP A 90 4.48 11.29 -4.75
CA ASP A 90 3.75 11.42 -6.01
C ASP A 90 2.26 11.74 -5.85
N ASP A 91 1.75 11.75 -4.62
CA ASP A 91 0.33 11.92 -4.32
C ASP A 91 -0.01 13.36 -3.89
N TYR A 92 -1.28 13.61 -3.55
CA TYR A 92 -1.66 14.84 -2.83
C TYR A 92 -2.84 14.60 -1.89
N LEU A 93 -3.04 15.54 -0.96
CA LEU A 93 -3.99 15.42 0.14
C LEU A 93 -5.20 16.33 -0.05
N ASP A 94 -6.34 15.94 0.50
CA ASP A 94 -7.47 16.85 0.69
C ASP A 94 -7.16 17.89 1.79
N VAL A 95 -7.72 19.09 1.67
CA VAL A 95 -7.52 20.20 2.63
C VAL A 95 -7.92 19.83 4.07
N ASN A 96 -8.81 18.85 4.23
CA ASN A 96 -9.27 18.37 5.54
C ASN A 96 -8.62 17.06 5.98
N TYR A 97 -7.61 16.55 5.27
CA TYR A 97 -6.97 15.26 5.55
C TYR A 97 -6.51 15.14 7.01
N LEU A 98 -5.67 16.07 7.49
CA LEU A 98 -5.17 16.01 8.87
C LEU A 98 -6.29 16.22 9.89
N LYS A 99 -7.14 17.22 9.65
CA LYS A 99 -8.20 17.62 10.59
C LYS A 99 -9.20 16.48 10.82
N ASN A 100 -9.74 15.90 9.74
CA ASN A 100 -10.81 14.92 9.84
C ASN A 100 -10.31 13.58 10.39
N LEU A 101 -9.10 13.16 10.01
CA LEU A 101 -8.46 11.99 10.60
C LEU A 101 -8.22 12.19 12.10
N LEU A 102 -7.62 13.31 12.51
CA LEU A 102 -7.34 13.60 13.91
C LEU A 102 -8.62 13.62 14.76
N LEU A 103 -9.63 14.40 14.34
CA LEU A 103 -10.89 14.51 15.05
C LEU A 103 -11.55 13.14 15.25
N LYS A 104 -11.58 12.31 14.20
CA LYS A 104 -12.19 10.98 14.29
C LYS A 104 -11.40 10.03 15.19
N LEU A 105 -10.08 10.06 15.09
CA LEU A 105 -9.21 9.24 15.91
C LEU A 105 -9.34 9.58 17.41
N GLU A 106 -9.42 10.87 17.74
CA GLU A 106 -9.63 11.35 19.11
C GLU A 106 -11.03 11.03 19.64
N GLN A 107 -12.07 11.32 18.86
CA GLN A 107 -13.47 11.07 19.23
C GLN A 107 -13.69 9.59 19.58
N ASP A 108 -13.15 8.70 18.75
CA ASP A 108 -13.31 7.27 18.92
C ASP A 108 -12.29 6.67 19.90
N GLN A 109 -11.32 7.46 20.37
CA GLN A 109 -10.19 7.00 21.21
C GLN A 109 -9.49 5.77 20.61
N SER A 110 -9.19 5.83 19.31
CA SER A 110 -8.58 4.73 18.55
C SER A 110 -7.08 4.94 18.35
N GLU A 111 -6.34 3.86 18.10
CA GLU A 111 -4.91 3.97 17.75
C GLU A 111 -4.69 4.17 16.24
N ILE A 112 -5.66 3.78 15.42
CA ILE A 112 -5.61 3.93 13.96
C ILE A 112 -6.92 4.50 13.45
N VAL A 113 -6.86 5.44 12.53
CA VAL A 113 -7.99 5.85 11.69
C VAL A 113 -7.63 5.69 10.22
N MET A 114 -8.59 5.28 9.39
CA MET A 114 -8.41 5.21 7.95
C MET A 114 -9.46 6.01 7.18
N CYS A 115 -9.15 6.43 5.95
CA CYS A 115 -10.06 7.15 5.07
C CYS A 115 -10.16 6.53 3.66
N ASN A 116 -11.14 6.99 2.89
CA ASN A 116 -11.25 6.69 1.46
C ASN A 116 -10.21 7.46 0.65
N TYR A 117 -10.07 7.05 -0.62
CA TYR A 117 -9.17 7.72 -1.56
C TYR A 117 -9.68 7.66 -2.99
N GLU A 118 -9.14 8.55 -3.81
CA GLU A 118 -9.31 8.52 -5.26
C GLU A 118 -8.02 8.10 -5.94
N VAL A 119 -8.15 7.37 -7.04
CA VAL A 119 -7.05 7.03 -7.93
C VAL A 119 -7.10 7.97 -9.11
N ILE A 120 -6.01 8.68 -9.36
CA ILE A 120 -5.85 9.62 -10.45
C ILE A 120 -4.72 9.19 -11.38
N ASN A 121 -4.68 9.73 -12.59
CA ASN A 121 -3.51 9.60 -13.46
C ASN A 121 -2.52 10.75 -13.25
N GLN A 122 -1.40 10.71 -13.96
CA GLN A 122 -0.38 11.78 -13.95
C GLN A 122 -0.92 13.20 -14.24
N ASN A 123 -2.05 13.33 -14.94
CA ASN A 123 -2.69 14.60 -15.28
C ASN A 123 -3.85 14.97 -14.33
N ASN A 124 -3.89 14.40 -13.12
CA ASN A 124 -4.95 14.62 -12.12
C ASN A 124 -6.36 14.18 -12.56
N LYS A 125 -6.49 13.41 -13.64
CA LYS A 125 -7.79 12.87 -14.07
C LYS A 125 -8.17 11.69 -13.19
N LEU A 126 -9.36 11.75 -12.61
CA LEU A 126 -9.96 10.65 -11.87
C LEU A 126 -10.05 9.37 -12.72
N LEU A 127 -9.44 8.31 -12.23
CA LEU A 127 -9.52 6.95 -12.78
C LEU A 127 -10.52 6.09 -12.01
N ARG A 128 -10.59 6.27 -10.68
CA ARG A 128 -11.45 5.46 -9.79
C ARG A 128 -11.66 6.14 -8.45
N LYS A 129 -12.88 6.09 -7.92
CA LYS A 129 -13.16 6.35 -6.50
C LYS A 129 -13.08 5.04 -5.71
N ASN A 130 -12.38 5.02 -4.59
CA ASN A 130 -12.27 3.84 -3.73
C ASN A 130 -12.84 4.16 -2.34
N ASN A 131 -14.13 3.85 -2.21
CA ASN A 131 -14.90 4.00 -0.97
C ASN A 131 -15.07 2.67 -0.21
N GLU A 132 -14.35 1.64 -0.65
CA GLU A 132 -14.37 0.26 -0.15
C GLU A 132 -12.96 -0.14 0.27
N VAL A 133 -12.26 0.73 1.01
CA VAL A 133 -10.89 0.46 1.48
C VAL A 133 -10.84 -0.62 2.55
N THR A 134 -11.99 -1.03 3.06
CA THR A 134 -12.19 -2.10 4.03
C THR A 134 -13.45 -2.90 3.64
N PRO A 135 -13.48 -4.22 3.86
CA PRO A 135 -14.68 -5.03 3.64
C PRO A 135 -15.76 -4.82 4.71
N ILE A 136 -15.45 -4.10 5.79
CA ILE A 136 -16.37 -3.88 6.92
C ILE A 136 -17.32 -2.71 6.64
N PRO A 137 -18.64 -2.86 6.91
CA PRO A 137 -19.57 -1.72 6.88
C PRO A 137 -19.14 -0.59 7.82
N LYS A 138 -19.14 0.64 7.29
CA LYS A 138 -18.57 1.82 7.96
C LYS A 138 -19.23 2.16 9.31
N ASN A 139 -20.51 1.80 9.47
CA ASN A 139 -21.26 1.98 10.71
C ASN A 139 -20.86 1.02 11.83
N GLN A 140 -19.97 0.05 11.57
CA GLN A 140 -19.43 -0.85 12.59
C GLN A 140 -18.16 -0.32 13.26
N PHE A 141 -17.62 0.83 12.80
CA PHE A 141 -16.48 1.48 13.42
C PHE A 141 -16.92 2.40 14.58
N PRO A 142 -16.09 2.55 15.63
CA PRO A 142 -14.78 1.94 15.80
C PRO A 142 -14.82 0.47 16.24
N LEU A 143 -13.81 -0.31 15.86
CA LEU A 143 -13.77 -1.76 16.10
C LEU A 143 -12.36 -2.30 16.38
N TYR A 144 -12.29 -3.57 16.77
CA TYR A 144 -11.04 -4.33 16.86
C TYR A 144 -11.06 -5.49 15.88
N ALA A 145 -9.89 -5.87 15.34
CA ALA A 145 -9.77 -7.04 14.47
C ALA A 145 -10.24 -8.35 15.13
N LYS A 146 -10.10 -8.46 16.45
CA LYS A 146 -10.56 -9.63 17.21
C LYS A 146 -12.08 -9.87 17.10
N THR A 147 -12.87 -8.80 16.98
CA THR A 147 -14.33 -8.88 16.81
C THR A 147 -14.75 -8.85 15.34
N HIS A 148 -13.96 -8.21 14.48
CA HIS A 148 -14.23 -8.08 13.04
C HIS A 148 -12.97 -8.42 12.25
N LYS A 149 -12.74 -9.72 12.05
CA LYS A 149 -11.48 -10.24 11.48
C LYS A 149 -11.21 -9.69 10.09
N GLU A 150 -12.24 -9.45 9.30
CA GLU A 150 -12.13 -8.98 7.92
C GLU A 150 -11.46 -7.61 7.82
N VAL A 151 -11.37 -6.82 8.91
CA VAL A 151 -10.62 -5.56 8.90
C VAL A 151 -9.14 -5.76 8.56
N ILE A 152 -8.57 -6.95 8.82
CA ILE A 152 -7.19 -7.31 8.44
C ILE A 152 -6.98 -7.21 6.92
N MET A 153 -8.04 -7.42 6.13
CA MET A 153 -8.04 -7.33 4.67
C MET A 153 -8.25 -5.90 4.14
N SER A 154 -8.31 -4.90 5.03
CA SER A 154 -8.36 -3.50 4.61
C SER A 154 -7.10 -3.12 3.82
N LYS A 155 -7.19 -2.07 2.98
CA LYS A 155 -6.12 -1.60 2.10
C LYS A 155 -4.77 -1.59 2.85
N PRO A 156 -3.81 -2.45 2.46
CA PRO A 156 -2.52 -2.55 3.13
C PRO A 156 -1.60 -1.43 2.60
N ALA A 157 -1.91 -0.21 3.00
CA ALA A 157 -1.16 1.01 2.69
C ALA A 157 -1.02 1.84 3.96
N PHE A 158 0.08 2.58 4.11
CA PHE A 158 0.19 3.55 5.20
C PHE A 158 -0.57 4.84 4.92
N TRP A 159 -0.62 5.26 3.65
CA TRP A 159 -0.97 6.63 3.27
C TRP A 159 -2.41 7.07 3.49
N ASN A 160 -3.35 6.12 3.58
CA ASN A 160 -4.73 6.43 3.93
C ASN A 160 -5.02 6.30 5.43
N LYS A 161 -3.99 6.39 6.29
CA LYS A 161 -4.13 6.16 7.73
C LYS A 161 -3.36 7.18 8.55
N MET A 162 -3.94 7.52 9.70
CA MET A 162 -3.26 8.20 10.80
C MET A 162 -3.17 7.24 11.98
N PHE A 163 -2.04 7.31 12.67
CA PHE A 163 -1.70 6.44 13.80
C PHE A 163 -1.36 7.30 15.03
N THR A 164 -1.62 6.80 16.24
CA THR A 164 -1.01 7.39 17.42
C THR A 164 0.48 7.03 17.47
N HIS A 165 1.32 8.01 17.84
CA HIS A 165 2.76 7.81 17.92
C HIS A 165 3.14 6.72 18.92
N THR A 166 2.50 6.70 20.09
CA THR A 166 2.71 5.69 21.14
C THR A 166 2.37 4.27 20.70
N PHE A 167 1.36 4.10 19.83
CA PHE A 167 1.04 2.80 19.25
C PHE A 167 2.11 2.36 18.26
N LEU A 168 2.58 3.26 17.39
CA LEU A 168 3.66 2.94 16.45
C LEU A 168 4.95 2.60 17.18
N LEU A 169 5.34 3.33 18.23
CA LEU A 169 6.53 3.00 19.04
C LEU A 169 6.51 1.56 19.58
N LYS A 170 5.32 1.02 19.86
CA LYS A 170 5.16 -0.32 20.42
C LYS A 170 5.11 -1.44 19.37
N TYR A 171 4.55 -1.16 18.19
CA TYR A 171 4.18 -2.22 17.24
C TYR A 171 4.74 -2.03 15.83
N LEU A 172 5.19 -0.84 15.46
CA LEU A 172 5.80 -0.59 14.16
C LEU A 172 7.14 -1.30 14.10
N SER A 173 7.32 -2.10 13.06
CA SER A 173 8.60 -2.71 12.73
C SER A 173 8.81 -2.64 11.22
N PHE A 174 10.07 -2.51 10.82
CA PHE A 174 10.45 -2.39 9.42
C PHE A 174 11.20 -3.67 8.99
N PRO A 175 10.48 -4.73 8.53
CA PRO A 175 11.11 -5.95 8.08
C PRO A 175 11.91 -5.77 6.80
N ASN A 176 12.99 -6.53 6.61
CA ASN A 176 13.81 -6.47 5.39
C ASN A 176 13.06 -7.10 4.18
N VAL A 177 12.19 -6.32 3.54
CA VAL A 177 11.35 -6.71 2.41
C VAL A 177 11.42 -5.62 1.34
N THR A 178 11.61 -5.98 0.06
CA THR A 178 11.75 -4.97 -1.01
C THR A 178 10.44 -4.69 -1.77
N VAL A 179 9.47 -5.60 -1.74
CA VAL A 179 8.19 -5.48 -2.46
C VAL A 179 7.03 -5.64 -1.50
N ALA A 180 6.00 -4.80 -1.66
CA ALA A 180 4.80 -4.84 -0.83
C ALA A 180 5.14 -4.77 0.67
N GLN A 181 5.99 -3.82 1.04
CA GLN A 181 6.40 -3.57 2.43
C GLN A 181 5.19 -3.30 3.32
N ASP A 182 4.27 -2.46 2.87
CA ASP A 182 3.03 -2.12 3.57
C ASP A 182 2.19 -3.37 3.88
N LEU A 183 2.16 -4.35 2.97
CA LEU A 183 1.46 -5.62 3.19
C LEU A 183 2.06 -6.42 4.35
N SER A 184 3.36 -6.31 4.59
CA SER A 184 4.00 -7.01 5.71
C SER A 184 3.71 -6.36 7.07
N ILE A 185 3.35 -5.07 7.11
CA ILE A 185 3.26 -4.30 8.36
C ILE A 185 1.82 -3.93 8.70
N VAL A 186 1.06 -3.39 7.75
CA VAL A 186 -0.28 -2.82 8.01
C VAL A 186 -1.25 -3.87 8.59
N PRO A 187 -1.35 -5.11 8.08
CA PRO A 187 -2.20 -6.13 8.68
C PRO A 187 -1.82 -6.45 10.14
N LEU A 188 -0.52 -6.42 10.47
CA LEU A 188 -0.04 -6.59 11.84
C LEU A 188 -0.50 -5.43 12.73
N LEU A 189 -0.36 -4.18 12.28
CA LEU A 189 -0.84 -3.02 13.03
C LEU A 189 -2.36 -3.07 13.25
N LEU A 190 -3.14 -3.38 12.20
CA LEU A 190 -4.60 -3.53 12.32
C LEU A 190 -5.00 -4.63 13.31
N SER A 191 -4.21 -5.72 13.43
CA SER A 191 -4.48 -6.78 14.40
C SER A 191 -4.33 -6.36 15.87
N LYS A 192 -3.70 -5.22 16.14
CA LYS A 192 -3.36 -4.74 17.50
C LYS A 192 -4.09 -3.47 17.92
N ALA A 193 -4.83 -2.83 17.02
CA ALA A 193 -5.43 -1.53 17.25
C ALA A 193 -6.95 -1.60 17.43
N LYS A 194 -7.49 -0.64 18.19
CA LYS A 194 -8.81 -0.09 17.95
C LYS A 194 -8.72 0.80 16.72
N ILE A 195 -9.64 0.57 15.79
CA ILE A 195 -9.59 1.15 14.46
C ILE A 195 -10.85 1.98 14.25
N SER A 196 -10.68 3.17 13.69
CA SER A 196 -11.72 4.09 13.30
C SER A 196 -11.72 4.34 11.80
N TYR A 197 -12.79 4.96 11.31
CA TYR A 197 -12.99 5.20 9.89
C TYR A 197 -13.60 6.57 9.62
N VAL A 198 -13.06 7.28 8.63
CA VAL A 198 -13.66 8.49 8.06
C VAL A 198 -14.21 8.16 6.67
N ASP A 199 -15.53 8.29 6.48
CA ASP A 199 -16.19 8.02 5.21
C ASP A 199 -16.10 9.19 4.20
N GLU A 200 -14.90 9.74 4.07
CA GLU A 200 -14.59 10.82 3.14
C GLU A 200 -13.35 10.44 2.33
N VAL A 201 -13.30 10.91 1.09
CA VAL A 201 -12.10 10.84 0.26
C VAL A 201 -11.17 11.95 0.74
N LEU A 202 -10.09 11.58 1.40
CA LEU A 202 -9.12 12.56 1.92
C LEU A 202 -7.74 12.45 1.26
N TYR A 203 -7.54 11.45 0.40
CA TYR A 203 -6.25 11.16 -0.22
C TYR A 203 -6.41 10.90 -1.72
N TYR A 204 -5.47 11.39 -2.53
CA TYR A 204 -5.48 11.25 -3.98
C TYR A 204 -4.22 10.51 -4.44
N TYR A 205 -4.39 9.21 -4.72
CA TYR A 205 -3.34 8.28 -5.12
C TYR A 205 -3.07 8.35 -6.64
N ARG A 206 -1.88 8.76 -7.03
CA ARG A 206 -1.46 8.93 -8.42
C ARG A 206 -0.89 7.65 -8.99
N VAL A 207 -1.33 7.30 -10.20
CA VAL A 207 -0.71 6.23 -10.99
C VAL A 207 0.17 6.85 -12.06
N ILE A 208 1.47 6.53 -11.98
CA ILE A 208 2.51 6.96 -12.91
C ILE A 208 3.02 5.76 -13.72
N ASP A 209 3.28 5.96 -15.01
CA ASP A 209 3.74 4.90 -15.92
C ASP A 209 5.12 4.34 -15.56
N LYS A 210 6.00 5.16 -14.95
CA LYS A 210 7.34 4.77 -14.49
C LYS A 210 7.43 4.46 -12.98
N SER A 211 6.33 4.06 -12.33
CA SER A 211 6.35 3.69 -10.91
C SER A 211 7.27 2.49 -10.61
N ILE A 212 7.92 2.48 -9.44
CA ILE A 212 8.66 1.33 -8.88
C ILE A 212 7.79 0.07 -8.86
N SER A 213 6.48 0.24 -8.69
CA SER A 213 5.50 -0.84 -8.74
C SER A 213 5.48 -1.59 -10.08
N ASN A 214 6.00 -1.02 -11.17
CA ASN A 214 6.12 -1.62 -12.50
C ASN A 214 7.40 -2.46 -12.68
N THR A 215 7.70 -3.28 -11.68
CA THR A 215 8.81 -4.23 -11.69
C THR A 215 8.42 -5.54 -12.43
N TYR A 216 9.28 -6.05 -13.32
CA TYR A 216 9.08 -7.29 -14.10
C TYR A 216 10.33 -8.20 -14.03
N ASP A 217 10.75 -8.56 -12.82
CA ASP A 217 11.93 -9.40 -12.56
C ASP A 217 11.74 -10.29 -11.31
N ARG A 218 12.82 -10.88 -10.79
CA ARG A 218 12.77 -11.78 -9.62
C ARG A 218 12.24 -11.13 -8.34
N ARG A 219 12.26 -9.80 -8.21
CA ARG A 219 11.71 -9.10 -7.04
C ARG A 219 10.22 -9.37 -6.84
N LEU A 220 9.50 -9.81 -7.88
CA LEU A 220 8.11 -10.29 -7.75
C LEU A 220 7.95 -11.39 -6.68
N LEU A 221 9.00 -12.18 -6.43
CA LEU A 221 9.02 -13.28 -5.46
C LEU A 221 9.05 -12.80 -4.00
N ASP A 222 9.48 -11.55 -3.76
CA ASP A 222 9.57 -10.99 -2.41
C ASP A 222 8.21 -10.87 -1.72
N ILE A 223 7.10 -11.00 -2.46
CA ILE A 223 5.77 -11.11 -1.87
C ILE A 223 5.67 -12.25 -0.84
N HIS A 224 6.42 -13.34 -1.03
CA HIS A 224 6.48 -14.43 -0.08
C HIS A 224 7.03 -13.98 1.28
N LYS A 225 8.08 -13.15 1.27
CA LYS A 225 8.67 -12.58 2.48
C LYS A 225 7.66 -11.74 3.26
N SER A 226 6.81 -10.98 2.57
CA SER A 226 5.73 -10.21 3.22
C SER A 226 4.79 -11.09 4.01
N PHE A 227 4.37 -12.25 3.47
CA PHE A 227 3.47 -13.18 4.18
C PHE A 227 4.16 -14.00 5.26
N LEU A 228 5.47 -14.28 5.12
CA LEU A 228 6.26 -14.89 6.19
C LEU A 228 6.30 -13.99 7.44
N HIS A 229 6.37 -12.67 7.27
CA HIS A 229 6.33 -11.73 8.39
C HIS A 229 4.98 -11.74 9.13
N LEU A 230 3.89 -12.04 8.42
CA LEU A 230 2.55 -12.18 8.99
C LEU A 230 2.26 -13.57 9.60
N LYS A 231 3.25 -14.48 9.66
CA LYS A 231 3.05 -15.86 10.13
C LYS A 231 2.44 -15.93 11.54
N SER A 232 2.79 -15.00 12.43
CA SER A 232 2.26 -14.94 13.80
C SER A 232 0.74 -14.72 13.84
N LEU A 233 0.18 -14.03 12.84
CA LEU A 233 -1.24 -13.73 12.74
C LEU A 233 -2.07 -14.91 12.21
N LYS A 234 -1.43 -15.89 11.54
CA LYS A 234 -2.12 -17.03 10.93
C LYS A 234 -2.94 -17.85 11.91
N LYS A 235 -2.57 -17.87 13.19
CA LYS A 235 -3.34 -18.58 14.22
C LYS A 235 -4.75 -18.02 14.39
N GLU A 236 -4.91 -16.71 14.24
CA GLU A 236 -6.18 -16.01 14.53
C GLU A 236 -6.90 -15.57 13.25
N TYR A 237 -6.15 -15.24 12.20
CA TYR A 237 -6.63 -14.61 10.96
C TYR A 237 -6.31 -15.44 9.71
N TYR A 238 -6.33 -16.77 9.80
CA TYR A 238 -5.89 -17.65 8.72
C TYR A 238 -6.61 -17.38 7.38
N PHE A 239 -7.95 -17.31 7.41
CA PHE A 239 -8.75 -17.17 6.18
C PHE A 239 -8.59 -15.80 5.53
N GLU A 240 -8.43 -14.76 6.35
CA GLU A 240 -8.21 -13.38 5.90
C GLU A 240 -6.83 -13.26 5.23
N LEU A 241 -5.79 -13.77 5.88
CA LEU A 241 -4.42 -13.78 5.34
C LEU A 241 -4.30 -14.66 4.10
N GLU A 242 -4.97 -15.82 4.08
CA GLU A 242 -5.05 -16.68 2.90
C GLU A 242 -5.71 -15.93 1.73
N PHE A 243 -6.81 -15.22 1.96
CA PHE A 243 -7.48 -14.46 0.91
C PHE A 243 -6.60 -13.32 0.37
N MET A 244 -5.91 -12.60 1.27
CA MET A 244 -4.91 -11.59 0.87
C MET A 244 -3.77 -12.21 0.07
N ALA A 245 -3.27 -13.39 0.48
CA ALA A 245 -2.22 -14.11 -0.23
C ALA A 245 -2.68 -14.48 -1.64
N ILE A 246 -3.88 -15.04 -1.81
CA ILE A 246 -4.46 -15.28 -3.13
C ILE A 246 -4.45 -13.98 -3.96
N GLY A 247 -4.93 -12.87 -3.37
CA GLY A 247 -4.83 -11.49 -3.90
C GLY A 247 -3.50 -11.17 -4.55
N HIS A 248 -2.49 -11.11 -3.69
CA HIS A 248 -1.20 -10.55 -4.03
C HIS A 248 -0.32 -11.51 -4.82
N TYR A 249 -0.36 -12.83 -4.56
CA TYR A 249 0.41 -13.78 -5.37
C TYR A 249 -0.08 -13.81 -6.82
N PHE A 250 -1.40 -13.84 -7.05
CA PHE A 250 -1.93 -13.81 -8.42
C PHE A 250 -1.73 -12.45 -9.09
N TYR A 251 -1.66 -11.36 -8.32
CA TYR A 251 -1.19 -10.09 -8.86
C TYR A 251 0.28 -10.17 -9.34
N GLN A 252 1.20 -10.71 -8.54
CA GLN A 252 2.59 -10.88 -9.00
C GLN A 252 2.70 -11.82 -10.21
N MET A 253 1.89 -12.89 -10.28
CA MET A 253 1.83 -13.77 -11.46
C MET A 253 1.36 -13.04 -12.71
N SER A 254 0.37 -12.14 -12.58
CA SER A 254 -0.06 -11.32 -13.71
C SER A 254 1.04 -10.40 -14.22
N LYS A 255 1.89 -9.89 -13.32
CA LYS A 255 3.07 -9.11 -13.70
C LYS A 255 4.14 -9.97 -14.35
N ALA A 256 4.31 -11.20 -13.89
CA ALA A 256 5.24 -12.15 -14.48
C ALA A 256 4.93 -12.42 -15.97
N LEU A 257 3.68 -12.28 -16.42
CA LEU A 257 3.33 -12.35 -17.85
C LEU A 257 4.10 -11.35 -18.72
N PHE A 258 4.54 -10.22 -18.16
CA PHE A 258 5.25 -9.18 -18.89
C PHE A 258 6.79 -9.33 -18.84
N ILE A 259 7.30 -10.37 -18.17
CA ILE A 259 8.70 -10.75 -18.26
C ILE A 259 8.98 -11.26 -19.68
N LYS A 260 9.92 -10.58 -20.37
CA LYS A 260 10.29 -10.90 -21.76
C LYS A 260 11.01 -12.23 -21.86
N ASP A 261 11.96 -12.47 -20.95
CA ASP A 261 12.71 -13.72 -20.89
C ASP A 261 11.80 -14.88 -20.46
N LYS A 262 11.72 -15.92 -21.30
CA LYS A 262 10.79 -17.04 -21.12
C LYS A 262 11.14 -17.89 -19.90
N ASP A 263 12.43 -18.17 -19.70
CA ASP A 263 12.88 -19.09 -18.66
C ASP A 263 12.74 -18.44 -17.28
N LEU A 264 13.13 -17.17 -17.17
CA LEU A 264 12.89 -16.35 -15.99
C LEU A 264 11.39 -16.24 -15.69
N ARG A 265 10.57 -15.93 -16.69
CA ARG A 265 9.10 -15.86 -16.55
C ARG A 265 8.53 -17.15 -15.97
N LEU A 266 8.92 -18.28 -16.54
CA LEU A 266 8.46 -19.59 -16.09
C LEU A 266 8.96 -19.91 -14.69
N SER A 267 10.22 -19.60 -14.37
CA SER A 267 10.79 -19.83 -13.04
C SER A 267 10.06 -19.02 -11.96
N VAL A 268 9.81 -17.73 -12.22
CA VAL A 268 9.12 -16.82 -11.28
C VAL A 268 7.70 -17.32 -11.05
N TYR A 269 6.98 -17.69 -12.12
CA TYR A 269 5.65 -18.28 -12.01
C TYR A 269 5.64 -19.56 -11.16
N CYS A 270 6.56 -20.50 -11.43
CA CYS A 270 6.61 -21.77 -10.70
C CYS A 270 6.88 -21.54 -9.21
N GLU A 271 7.79 -20.63 -8.88
CA GLU A 271 8.16 -20.31 -7.50
C GLU A 271 7.02 -19.57 -6.77
N LEU A 272 6.34 -18.60 -7.40
CA LEU A 272 5.14 -17.97 -6.85
C LEU A 272 4.04 -19.00 -6.53
N MET A 273 3.77 -19.92 -7.47
CA MET A 273 2.77 -20.97 -7.28
C MET A 273 3.17 -21.98 -6.20
N HIS A 274 4.46 -22.32 -6.11
CA HIS A 274 4.99 -23.19 -5.09
C HIS A 274 4.84 -22.55 -3.70
N ASN A 275 5.31 -21.32 -3.52
CA ASN A 275 5.25 -20.59 -2.24
C ASN A 275 3.80 -20.42 -1.75
N LEU A 276 2.88 -20.03 -2.64
CA LEU A 276 1.46 -19.94 -2.31
C LEU A 276 0.90 -21.29 -1.83
N LYS A 277 1.21 -22.39 -2.53
CA LYS A 277 0.72 -23.73 -2.15
C LYS A 277 1.38 -24.25 -0.87
N CYS A 278 2.66 -23.97 -0.64
CA CYS A 278 3.35 -24.36 0.59
C CYS A 278 2.72 -23.70 1.82
N GLU A 279 2.32 -22.43 1.70
CA GLU A 279 1.67 -21.71 2.81
C GLU A 279 0.16 -21.97 2.92
N PHE A 280 -0.53 -22.10 1.79
CA PHE A 280 -1.99 -22.13 1.68
C PHE A 280 -2.46 -23.23 0.72
N GLN A 281 -2.20 -24.49 1.09
CA GLN A 281 -2.45 -25.67 0.24
C GLN A 281 -3.89 -25.76 -0.27
N SER A 282 -4.86 -25.35 0.56
CA SER A 282 -6.29 -25.45 0.28
C SER A 282 -6.93 -24.10 -0.07
N PHE A 283 -6.19 -23.14 -0.61
CA PHE A 283 -6.68 -21.77 -0.87
C PHE A 283 -7.99 -21.70 -1.68
N LYS A 284 -8.27 -22.69 -2.53
CA LYS A 284 -9.54 -22.79 -3.28
C LYS A 284 -10.76 -23.03 -2.40
N LYS A 285 -10.58 -23.49 -1.16
CA LYS A 285 -11.64 -23.71 -0.17
C LYS A 285 -11.98 -22.45 0.64
N ASN A 286 -11.15 -21.41 0.55
CA ASN A 286 -11.30 -20.17 1.30
C ASN A 286 -12.71 -19.54 1.13
N PRO A 287 -13.37 -19.12 2.21
CA PRO A 287 -14.75 -18.62 2.16
C PRO A 287 -14.88 -17.31 1.37
N TYR A 288 -13.89 -16.42 1.44
CA TYR A 288 -13.89 -15.14 0.71
C TYR A 288 -13.67 -15.36 -0.79
N TYR A 289 -12.75 -16.26 -1.14
CA TYR A 289 -12.50 -16.67 -2.54
C TYR A 289 -13.75 -17.25 -3.21
N LYS A 290 -14.53 -18.09 -2.50
CA LYS A 290 -15.73 -18.72 -3.06
C LYS A 290 -16.82 -17.73 -3.46
N LYS A 291 -16.92 -16.58 -2.78
CA LYS A 291 -17.96 -15.57 -3.02
C LYS A 291 -17.77 -14.76 -4.31
N ARG A 292 -16.56 -14.74 -4.91
CA ARG A 292 -16.24 -13.87 -6.05
C ARG A 292 -16.06 -14.69 -7.34
N LEU A 293 -17.14 -14.93 -8.09
CA LEU A 293 -17.11 -15.75 -9.32
C LEU A 293 -16.14 -15.21 -10.35
N ASP A 294 -16.17 -13.89 -10.60
CA ASP A 294 -15.22 -13.24 -11.49
C ASP A 294 -13.81 -13.59 -11.04
N TYR A 295 -13.42 -13.21 -9.82
CA TYR A 295 -12.10 -13.46 -9.27
C TYR A 295 -11.59 -14.91 -9.42
N ARG A 296 -12.46 -15.90 -9.27
CA ARG A 296 -12.14 -17.33 -9.50
C ARG A 296 -11.73 -17.63 -10.94
N VAL A 297 -12.37 -17.02 -11.93
CA VAL A 297 -12.01 -17.19 -13.36
C VAL A 297 -10.60 -16.66 -13.63
N TYR A 298 -10.26 -15.49 -13.08
CA TYR A 298 -8.92 -14.90 -13.24
C TYR A 298 -7.83 -15.76 -12.60
N ILE A 299 -8.07 -16.25 -11.40
CA ILE A 299 -7.18 -17.19 -10.70
C ILE A 299 -7.04 -18.49 -11.48
N PHE A 300 -8.15 -19.01 -12.01
CA PHE A 300 -8.12 -20.22 -12.83
C PHE A 300 -7.21 -20.04 -14.05
N ILE A 301 -7.36 -18.94 -14.79
CA ILE A 301 -6.53 -18.61 -15.95
C ILE A 301 -5.06 -18.53 -15.52
N LEU A 302 -4.72 -17.67 -14.56
CA LEU A 302 -3.33 -17.48 -14.15
C LEU A 302 -2.70 -18.71 -13.46
N SER A 303 -3.50 -19.65 -12.98
CA SER A 303 -3.00 -20.92 -12.45
C SER A 303 -2.57 -21.94 -13.52
N GLN A 304 -2.80 -21.63 -14.81
CA GLN A 304 -2.39 -22.48 -15.91
C GLN A 304 -0.95 -22.20 -16.31
N LYS A 305 -0.05 -23.15 -16.00
CA LYS A 305 1.39 -23.08 -16.34
C LYS A 305 1.64 -22.80 -17.83
N ILE A 306 0.77 -23.32 -18.69
CA ILE A 306 0.89 -23.19 -20.15
C ILE A 306 0.92 -21.73 -20.63
N ILE A 307 0.28 -20.80 -19.89
CA ILE A 307 0.29 -19.37 -20.22
C ILE A 307 1.69 -18.76 -20.09
N PHE A 308 2.52 -19.31 -19.21
CA PHE A 308 3.87 -18.82 -18.96
C PHE A 308 4.92 -19.53 -19.82
N SER A 309 4.64 -20.76 -20.27
CA SER A 309 5.58 -21.60 -21.03
C SER A 309 5.34 -21.68 -22.54
N ASN A 310 4.10 -21.55 -23.02
CA ASN A 310 3.77 -21.65 -24.45
C ASN A 310 3.73 -20.25 -25.09
N PRO A 311 4.55 -19.95 -26.12
CA PRO A 311 4.62 -18.62 -26.72
C PRO A 311 3.32 -18.11 -27.36
N ILE A 312 2.54 -19.00 -27.99
CA ILE A 312 1.30 -18.64 -28.69
C ILE A 312 0.23 -18.26 -27.66
N ILE A 313 0.03 -19.12 -26.66
CA ILE A 313 -0.95 -18.88 -25.59
C ILE A 313 -0.52 -17.66 -24.77
N HIS A 314 0.77 -17.51 -24.48
CA HIS A 314 1.33 -16.33 -23.82
C HIS A 314 1.02 -15.05 -24.60
N SER A 315 1.25 -15.03 -25.92
CA SER A 315 0.97 -13.87 -26.77
C SER A 315 -0.52 -13.52 -26.79
N LEU A 316 -1.40 -14.52 -26.93
CA LEU A 316 -2.84 -14.34 -26.90
C LEU A 316 -3.31 -13.75 -25.57
N VAL A 317 -2.93 -14.39 -24.45
CA VAL A 317 -3.32 -13.95 -23.11
C VAL A 317 -2.72 -12.58 -22.82
N SER A 318 -1.42 -12.37 -23.03
CA SER A 318 -0.77 -11.07 -22.77
C SER A 318 -1.39 -9.91 -23.56
N SER A 319 -1.88 -10.16 -24.77
CA SER A 319 -2.58 -9.17 -25.58
C SER A 319 -3.96 -8.84 -25.00
N ILE A 320 -4.74 -9.85 -24.59
CA ILE A 320 -6.03 -9.67 -23.92
C ILE A 320 -5.85 -8.97 -22.58
N THR A 321 -4.77 -9.27 -21.87
CA THR A 321 -4.52 -8.73 -20.53
C THR A 321 -3.99 -7.30 -20.56
N ARG A 322 -3.24 -6.90 -21.60
CA ARG A 322 -2.92 -5.47 -21.88
C ARG A 322 -4.18 -4.63 -22.07
N ILE A 323 -5.25 -5.23 -22.60
CA ILE A 323 -6.54 -4.56 -22.84
C ILE A 323 -7.34 -4.52 -21.54
N LYS A 324 -7.02 -3.57 -20.62
CA LYS A 324 -7.84 -3.07 -19.50
C LYS A 324 -8.40 -4.06 -18.44
N ILE A 325 -8.54 -5.35 -18.73
CA ILE A 325 -9.23 -6.36 -17.92
C ILE A 325 -8.34 -6.73 -16.74
N ILE A 326 -7.06 -6.96 -16.96
CA ILE A 326 -6.15 -7.25 -15.86
C ILE A 326 -6.03 -6.06 -14.91
N ASN A 327 -5.94 -4.82 -15.38
CA ASN A 327 -6.00 -3.65 -14.49
C ASN A 327 -7.32 -3.53 -13.72
N LYS A 328 -8.45 -3.91 -14.30
CA LYS A 328 -9.77 -3.88 -13.62
C LYS A 328 -9.95 -5.02 -12.60
N TRP A 329 -9.20 -6.12 -12.76
CA TRP A 329 -9.28 -7.32 -11.92
C TRP A 329 -8.18 -7.41 -10.86
N ILE A 330 -6.96 -6.99 -11.21
CA ILE A 330 -5.84 -6.70 -10.31
C ILE A 330 -6.27 -5.68 -9.27
N ARG A 331 -6.86 -4.57 -9.70
CA ARG A 331 -7.23 -3.48 -8.78
C ARG A 331 -8.51 -3.78 -7.99
N LYS A 332 -9.16 -4.91 -8.26
CA LYS A 332 -10.25 -5.45 -7.44
C LYS A 332 -9.75 -6.27 -6.25
N SER A 333 -8.45 -6.59 -6.14
CA SER A 333 -7.89 -7.08 -4.87
C SER A 333 -7.63 -5.94 -3.87
N ASP A 334 -7.76 -4.68 -4.30
CA ASP A 334 -7.86 -3.51 -3.41
C ASP A 334 -9.30 -3.29 -2.87
N LYS A 335 -10.25 -4.15 -3.25
CA LYS A 335 -11.65 -4.22 -2.77
C LYS A 335 -11.86 -5.59 -2.14
#